data_AF-G0TZK0-F1
#
_entry.id   AF-G0TZK0-F1
#
_cell.length_a   1.000
_cell.length_b   1.000
_cell.length_c   1.000
_cell.angle_alpha   90.00
_cell.angle_beta   90.00
_cell.angle_gamma   90.00
#
_symmetry.space_group_name_H-M   'P 1'
#
loop_
_entity.id
_entity.type
_entity.pdbx_description
1 polymer ?
#
loop_
_entity_poly.entity_id
_entity_poly.type
_entity_poly.pdbx_seq_one_letter_code
_entity_poly.pdbx_strand_id
1 'polypeptide(L)'
;MRMRPVRATPLSLALALAALLLLCVAVPHTASAHSSLGCETVWEAPSKDNDILLCMTDVNRIKSQWRHYVFPALAVLLFVLVLVIFPLFFLCTLCASTCGTPPTEDEGKGSRCCLWMWIIYTLMWGFGVALFVIVGAKTMADAAVGTMNNTEIPLNFARGVKHTVEDLVQNQTVGDSQFSVPNLDLSAFDNVEELVNESMKQPRELLDKYVKYVPMVSYGVGALPIVLMSLVALVAFCRCCVPCLPLVLSWVYWAFGVVFSLLAIVMVVLAYVFSTLCGEIAAHNERDPGLLQWYLVPFCESTVNFGSIRNRINTAEKDVAGIACENLLKYCDRNNTGVGDLVSNVLSKFVGNPDEVKKLLAKLPPGTLPSGVDPSAIAQGGPLPEAVSELLSNGADVNTLATLASGGGLPPSLPGGLPGGLPGRFPGALPNAIPGIGAVTATTASDPLGPLTSVLGNVKLLYCGRNITNKTDCDGFTKTASVLDDTKVKSFAGVCPENGKACTLLECSKKCKREEAKNISKKVVAGGELLRKAGVVLTRVRPLLECNFVIDLLLNVLSHCNDLASSAALLGAGFFLGGLMFACAIYVMLRGACVWRTRYDKGQPF
;
A
#
# COMPACT_ATOMS: atom_id res chain seq x y z
N MET A 1 -58.21 31.43 7.76
CA MET A 1 -58.25 31.17 6.29
C MET A 1 -58.98 29.86 6.03
N ARG A 2 -59.88 29.77 5.03
CA ARG A 2 -60.36 28.45 4.55
C ARG A 2 -59.30 27.84 3.64
N MET A 3 -58.54 26.85 4.14
CA MET A 3 -57.77 25.97 3.27
C MET A 3 -58.76 25.19 2.40
N ARG A 4 -58.79 25.46 1.08
CA ARG A 4 -59.56 24.63 0.13
C ARG A 4 -59.05 23.18 0.21
N PRO A 5 -59.92 22.16 0.06
CA PRO A 5 -59.47 20.78 0.01
C PRO A 5 -58.58 20.58 -1.22
N VAL A 6 -57.28 20.43 -0.99
CA VAL A 6 -56.33 20.03 -2.04
C VAL A 6 -56.72 18.63 -2.48
N ARG A 7 -57.26 18.52 -3.70
CA ARG A 7 -57.47 17.22 -4.34
C ARG A 7 -56.09 16.59 -4.56
N ALA A 8 -55.80 15.52 -3.85
CA ALA A 8 -54.66 14.64 -4.14
C ALA A 8 -54.92 13.95 -5.49
N THR A 9 -54.55 14.61 -6.57
CA THR A 9 -54.63 14.09 -7.94
C THR A 9 -53.67 12.91 -8.12
N PRO A 10 -53.87 12.00 -9.09
CA PRO A 10 -52.88 10.97 -9.40
C PRO A 10 -51.49 11.53 -9.75
N LEU A 11 -51.39 12.80 -10.14
CA LEU A 11 -50.12 13.52 -10.27
C LEU A 11 -49.32 13.58 -8.96
N SER A 12 -49.96 13.73 -7.79
CA SER A 12 -49.24 13.71 -6.50
C SER A 12 -48.82 12.29 -6.08
N LEU A 13 -49.56 11.27 -6.51
CA LEU A 13 -49.16 9.87 -6.36
C LEU A 13 -47.92 9.56 -7.21
N ALA A 14 -47.94 9.99 -8.48
CA ALA A 14 -46.81 9.88 -9.39
C ALA A 14 -45.59 10.68 -8.89
N LEU A 15 -45.78 11.91 -8.38
CA LEU A 15 -44.71 12.72 -7.80
C LEU A 15 -44.13 12.10 -6.52
N ALA A 16 -44.94 11.51 -5.64
CA ALA A 16 -44.43 10.85 -4.44
C ALA A 16 -43.62 9.59 -4.76
N LEU A 17 -44.07 8.77 -5.72
CA LEU A 17 -43.33 7.61 -6.20
C LEU A 17 -42.09 8.00 -7.01
N ALA A 18 -42.16 9.04 -7.85
CA ALA A 18 -41.02 9.56 -8.58
C ALA A 18 -39.99 10.22 -7.64
N ALA A 19 -40.41 10.89 -6.57
CA ALA A 19 -39.52 11.41 -5.55
C ALA A 19 -38.85 10.29 -4.73
N LEU A 20 -39.60 9.21 -4.42
CA LEU A 20 -39.03 8.02 -3.78
C LEU A 20 -38.00 7.35 -4.70
N LEU A 21 -38.32 7.15 -5.99
CA LEU A 21 -37.40 6.60 -7.00
C LEU A 21 -36.19 7.52 -7.22
N LEU A 22 -36.38 8.84 -7.25
CA LEU A 22 -35.28 9.81 -7.34
C LEU A 22 -34.39 9.76 -6.09
N LEU A 23 -34.93 9.56 -4.89
CA LEU A 23 -34.12 9.28 -3.70
C LEU A 23 -33.36 7.95 -3.83
N CYS A 24 -34.04 6.86 -4.23
CA CYS A 24 -33.41 5.55 -4.45
C CYS A 24 -32.29 5.56 -5.50
N VAL A 25 -32.36 6.43 -6.52
CA VAL A 25 -31.38 6.52 -7.61
C VAL A 25 -30.31 7.60 -7.35
N ALA A 26 -30.69 8.75 -6.78
CA ALA A 26 -29.76 9.83 -6.52
C ALA A 26 -28.83 9.52 -5.33
N VAL A 27 -29.32 8.89 -4.25
CA VAL A 27 -28.51 8.63 -3.05
C VAL A 27 -27.30 7.74 -3.35
N PRO A 28 -27.43 6.60 -4.08
CA PRO A 28 -26.27 5.85 -4.56
C PRO A 28 -25.38 6.67 -5.49
N HIS A 29 -25.94 7.43 -6.44
CA HIS A 29 -25.13 8.22 -7.37
C HIS A 29 -24.36 9.37 -6.72
N THR A 30 -24.89 10.00 -5.66
CA THR A 30 -24.16 11.01 -4.87
C THR A 30 -23.07 10.39 -4.00
N ALA A 31 -23.21 9.12 -3.60
CA ALA A 31 -22.16 8.40 -2.88
C ALA A 31 -21.07 7.87 -3.82
N SER A 32 -21.42 7.42 -5.03
CA SER A 32 -20.48 6.89 -6.03
C SER A 32 -19.71 7.97 -6.80
N ALA A 33 -20.18 9.23 -6.79
CA ALA A 33 -19.48 10.36 -7.37
C ALA A 33 -18.30 10.77 -6.47
N HIS A 34 -17.18 10.05 -6.62
CA HIS A 34 -15.95 10.28 -5.88
C HIS A 34 -15.43 11.69 -6.18
N SER A 35 -15.28 12.51 -5.14
CA SER A 35 -14.72 13.86 -5.21
C SER A 35 -13.66 14.00 -4.14
N SER A 36 -12.44 14.40 -4.52
CA SER A 36 -11.43 14.91 -3.58
C SER A 36 -11.96 16.17 -2.87
N LEU A 37 -11.27 16.64 -1.83
CA LEU A 37 -11.62 17.90 -1.17
C LEU A 37 -11.48 19.11 -2.11
N GLY A 38 -10.58 19.04 -3.10
CA GLY A 38 -10.26 20.17 -3.97
C GLY A 38 -9.24 21.15 -3.38
N CYS A 39 -8.42 20.72 -2.41
CA CYS A 39 -7.46 21.60 -1.73
C CYS A 39 -6.38 22.16 -2.65
N GLU A 40 -6.10 21.49 -3.77
CA GLU A 40 -5.23 21.94 -4.85
C GLU A 40 -5.75 23.17 -5.60
N THR A 41 -7.01 23.58 -5.37
CA THR A 41 -7.57 24.85 -5.85
C THR A 41 -7.42 26.00 -4.85
N VAL A 42 -6.95 25.72 -3.63
CA VAL A 42 -6.78 26.67 -2.51
C VAL A 42 -5.31 26.88 -2.16
N TRP A 43 -4.48 25.86 -2.34
CA TRP A 43 -3.04 25.89 -2.10
C TRP A 43 -2.27 26.10 -3.41
N GLU A 44 -1.06 26.69 -3.34
CA GLU A 44 -0.21 26.90 -4.53
C GLU A 44 0.74 25.72 -4.80
N ALA A 45 1.10 24.94 -3.76
CA ALA A 45 2.06 23.85 -3.85
C ALA A 45 1.88 22.81 -2.70
N PRO A 46 2.45 21.60 -2.83
CA PRO A 46 2.61 20.66 -1.72
C PRO A 46 3.43 21.27 -0.57
N SER A 47 2.91 21.23 0.65
CA SER A 47 3.60 21.65 1.86
C SER A 47 2.96 21.04 3.11
N LYS A 48 3.79 20.72 4.11
CA LYS A 48 3.35 20.29 5.45
C LYS A 48 2.67 21.43 6.23
N ASP A 49 2.97 22.67 5.86
CA ASP A 49 2.52 23.89 6.54
C ASP A 49 1.23 24.45 5.89
N ASN A 50 0.65 23.73 4.94
CA ASN A 50 -0.63 24.03 4.30
C ASN A 50 -1.79 23.89 5.30
N ASP A 51 -2.55 24.97 5.51
CA ASP A 51 -3.68 24.95 6.44
C ASP A 51 -4.88 24.15 5.89
N ILE A 52 -5.18 23.03 6.56
CA ILE A 52 -6.33 22.17 6.27
C ILE A 52 -7.64 22.92 6.55
N LEU A 53 -7.72 23.75 7.60
CA LEU A 53 -8.93 24.49 7.93
C LEU A 53 -9.24 25.53 6.86
N LEU A 54 -8.21 26.20 6.31
CA LEU A 54 -8.34 27.09 5.16
C LEU A 54 -8.90 26.35 3.94
N CYS A 55 -8.39 25.15 3.60
CA CYS A 55 -8.99 24.33 2.55
C CYS A 55 -10.46 24.01 2.86
N MET A 56 -10.77 23.44 4.04
CA MET A 56 -12.14 23.03 4.37
C MET A 56 -13.13 24.20 4.31
N THR A 57 -12.72 25.41 4.72
CA THR A 57 -13.58 26.59 4.84
C THR A 57 -13.63 27.49 3.60
N ASP A 58 -12.81 27.29 2.57
CA ASP A 58 -12.86 28.14 1.37
C ASP A 58 -14.23 28.10 0.67
N VAL A 59 -14.77 29.30 0.44
CA VAL A 59 -16.12 29.51 -0.09
C VAL A 59 -16.19 29.17 -1.58
N ASN A 60 -15.09 29.29 -2.33
CA ASN A 60 -15.06 29.03 -3.77
C ASN A 60 -15.08 27.52 -4.05
N ARG A 61 -14.30 26.75 -3.29
CA ARG A 61 -14.27 25.28 -3.23
C ARG A 61 -15.62 24.71 -2.79
N ILE A 62 -16.21 25.24 -1.71
CA ILE A 62 -17.57 24.85 -1.27
C ILE A 62 -18.62 25.14 -2.36
N LYS A 63 -18.48 26.26 -3.07
CA LYS A 63 -19.40 26.68 -4.15
C LYS A 63 -19.23 25.89 -5.44
N SER A 64 -18.02 25.43 -5.80
CA SER A 64 -17.82 24.54 -6.95
C SER A 64 -18.40 23.14 -6.66
N GLN A 65 -18.19 22.62 -5.45
CA GLN A 65 -18.70 21.34 -4.97
C GLN A 65 -20.15 21.37 -4.44
N TRP A 66 -20.93 22.44 -4.71
CA TRP A 66 -22.25 22.70 -4.11
C TRP A 66 -23.21 21.49 -4.14
N ARG A 67 -23.12 20.64 -5.18
CA ARG A 67 -23.96 19.45 -5.38
C ARG A 67 -23.90 18.46 -4.21
N HIS A 68 -22.74 18.33 -3.57
CA HIS A 68 -22.53 17.42 -2.43
C HIS A 68 -23.16 17.98 -1.13
N TYR A 69 -23.26 19.31 -1.01
CA TYR A 69 -23.86 19.97 0.15
C TYR A 69 -25.40 20.09 0.10
N VAL A 70 -26.04 19.82 -1.05
CA VAL A 70 -27.51 19.87 -1.21
C VAL A 70 -28.23 18.92 -0.25
N PHE A 71 -27.80 17.66 -0.16
CA PHE A 71 -28.49 16.66 0.67
C PHE A 71 -28.33 16.92 2.19
N PRO A 72 -27.12 17.26 2.72
CA PRO A 72 -26.96 17.79 4.07
C PRO A 72 -27.88 18.99 4.35
N ALA A 73 -27.93 19.98 3.45
CA ALA A 73 -28.76 21.17 3.63
C ALA A 73 -30.26 20.86 3.66
N LEU A 74 -30.73 19.91 2.84
CA LEU A 74 -32.11 19.42 2.87
C LEU A 74 -32.44 18.65 4.16
N ALA A 75 -31.50 17.87 4.70
CA ALA A 75 -31.68 17.18 5.98
C ALA A 75 -31.78 18.17 7.15
N VAL A 76 -30.93 19.20 7.18
CA VAL A 76 -31.00 20.29 8.16
C VAL A 76 -32.30 21.09 8.03
N LEU A 77 -32.73 21.41 6.80
CA LEU A 77 -34.00 22.10 6.54
C LEU A 77 -35.21 21.26 6.99
N LEU A 78 -35.20 19.94 6.76
CA LEU A 78 -36.23 19.04 7.27
C LEU A 78 -36.26 19.02 8.80
N PHE A 79 -35.11 18.93 9.47
CA PHE A 79 -35.03 18.97 10.92
C PHE A 79 -35.59 20.28 11.49
N VAL A 80 -35.21 21.44 10.94
CA VAL A 80 -35.76 22.75 11.34
C VAL A 80 -37.27 22.80 11.08
N LEU A 81 -37.74 22.25 9.96
CA LEU A 81 -39.17 22.17 9.63
C LEU A 81 -39.94 21.32 10.67
N VAL A 82 -39.45 20.13 11.01
CA VAL A 82 -40.08 19.24 12.01
C VAL A 82 -40.03 19.85 13.41
N LEU A 83 -38.94 20.55 13.75
CA LEU A 83 -38.76 21.18 15.07
C LEU A 83 -39.64 22.44 15.24
N VAL A 84 -39.80 23.27 14.20
CA VAL A 84 -40.48 24.57 14.30
C VAL A 84 -41.93 24.52 13.80
N ILE A 85 -42.21 23.88 12.66
CA ILE A 85 -43.56 23.91 12.08
C ILE A 85 -44.54 23.05 12.90
N PHE A 86 -44.11 21.92 13.47
CA PHE A 86 -45.03 21.11 14.29
C PHE A 86 -45.53 21.84 15.53
N PRO A 87 -44.70 22.39 16.44
CA PRO A 87 -45.20 23.11 17.61
C PRO A 87 -46.11 24.29 17.23
N LEU A 88 -45.79 25.03 16.16
CA LEU A 88 -46.64 26.11 15.67
C LEU A 88 -48.00 25.62 15.17
N PHE A 89 -48.05 24.55 14.37
CA PHE A 89 -49.32 23.93 13.95
C PHE A 89 -50.10 23.35 15.13
N PHE A 90 -49.42 22.67 16.05
CA PHE A 90 -50.01 22.05 17.24
C PHE A 90 -50.68 23.12 18.13
N LEU A 91 -49.96 24.20 18.45
CA LEU A 91 -50.49 25.37 19.17
C LEU A 91 -51.65 26.00 18.39
N CYS A 92 -51.55 26.18 17.07
CA CYS A 92 -52.66 26.68 16.27
C CYS A 92 -53.90 25.77 16.35
N THR A 93 -53.74 24.44 16.35
CA THR A 93 -54.86 23.47 16.47
C THR A 93 -55.43 23.33 17.89
N LEU A 94 -54.69 23.78 18.92
CA LEU A 94 -55.20 23.85 20.29
C LEU A 94 -55.90 25.19 20.58
N CYS A 95 -55.30 26.30 20.17
CA CYS A 95 -55.83 27.65 20.38
C CYS A 95 -57.03 27.94 19.47
N ALA A 96 -57.03 27.48 18.23
CA ALA A 96 -58.24 27.43 17.42
C ALA A 96 -59.05 26.18 17.82
N SER A 97 -59.99 26.36 18.75
CA SER A 97 -60.91 25.34 19.31
C SER A 97 -61.90 24.75 18.30
N THR A 98 -61.54 24.78 17.01
CA THR A 98 -62.46 24.77 15.88
C THR A 98 -62.01 23.77 14.81
N CYS A 99 -62.48 22.52 14.93
CA CYS A 99 -63.04 21.81 13.77
C CYS A 99 -64.39 22.48 13.36
N GLY A 100 -64.44 23.82 13.35
CA GLY A 100 -65.61 24.63 13.72
C GLY A 100 -66.68 24.80 12.66
N THR A 101 -66.51 24.15 11.51
CA THR A 101 -67.55 23.92 10.53
C THR A 101 -67.44 22.46 10.10
N PRO A 102 -68.44 21.59 10.37
CA PRO A 102 -68.42 20.24 9.83
C PRO A 102 -68.43 20.33 8.29
N PRO A 103 -67.65 19.50 7.58
CA PRO A 103 -67.63 19.51 6.13
C PRO A 103 -69.01 19.15 5.56
N THR A 104 -69.33 19.67 4.38
CA THR A 104 -70.52 19.22 3.63
C THR A 104 -70.38 17.74 3.26
N GLU A 105 -71.49 17.06 3.00
CA GLU A 105 -71.49 15.59 2.94
C GLU A 105 -70.58 15.02 1.83
N ASP A 106 -70.47 15.72 0.69
CA ASP A 106 -69.59 15.33 -0.40
C ASP A 106 -68.12 15.72 -0.18
N GLU A 107 -67.84 16.86 0.49
CA GLU A 107 -66.49 17.18 1.01
C GLU A 107 -66.03 16.12 2.05
N GLY A 108 -66.97 15.59 2.83
CA GLY A 108 -66.76 14.50 3.77
C GLY A 108 -66.33 13.20 3.10
N LYS A 109 -66.90 12.84 1.94
CA LYS A 109 -66.48 11.64 1.18
C LYS A 109 -65.08 11.82 0.58
N GLY A 110 -64.81 12.96 -0.07
CA GLY A 110 -63.52 13.24 -0.69
C GLY A 110 -62.35 13.30 0.31
N SER A 111 -62.56 13.95 1.46
CA SER A 111 -61.53 14.03 2.52
C SER A 111 -61.19 12.68 3.15
N ARG A 112 -62.16 11.78 3.33
CA ARG A 112 -61.94 10.41 3.82
C ARG A 112 -61.06 9.57 2.88
N CYS A 113 -61.32 9.63 1.57
CA CYS A 113 -60.52 8.92 0.57
C CYS A 113 -59.07 9.43 0.54
N CYS A 114 -58.87 10.75 0.57
CA CYS A 114 -57.55 11.37 0.65
C CYS A 114 -56.79 10.94 1.92
N LEU A 115 -57.44 10.91 3.09
CA LEU A 115 -56.79 10.54 4.35
C LEU A 115 -56.36 9.06 4.39
N TRP A 116 -57.15 8.13 3.83
CA TRP A 116 -56.74 6.73 3.69
C TRP A 116 -55.57 6.55 2.72
N MET A 117 -55.50 7.34 1.65
CA MET A 117 -54.34 7.36 0.74
C MET A 117 -53.05 7.74 1.49
N TRP A 118 -53.10 8.76 2.36
CA TRP A 118 -51.96 9.15 3.19
C TRP A 118 -51.53 8.08 4.20
N ILE A 119 -52.48 7.36 4.82
CA ILE A 119 -52.17 6.22 5.71
C ILE A 119 -51.37 5.15 4.95
N ILE A 120 -51.83 4.79 3.74
CA ILE A 120 -51.17 3.80 2.89
C ILE A 120 -49.76 4.25 2.48
N TYR A 121 -49.56 5.54 2.16
CA TYR A 121 -48.22 6.08 1.92
C TYR A 121 -47.32 6.00 3.15
N THR A 122 -47.81 6.36 4.34
CA THR A 122 -46.99 6.28 5.57
C THR A 122 -46.59 4.84 5.90
N LEU A 123 -47.46 3.85 5.66
CA LEU A 123 -47.12 2.44 5.78
C LEU A 123 -46.04 2.03 4.76
N MET A 124 -46.21 2.38 3.48
CA MET A 124 -45.24 2.10 2.42
C MET A 124 -43.88 2.73 2.69
N TRP A 125 -43.85 3.97 3.18
CA TRP A 125 -42.62 4.63 3.62
C TRP A 125 -42.03 3.93 4.85
N GLY A 126 -42.83 3.47 5.81
CA GLY A 126 -42.36 2.67 6.95
C GLY A 126 -41.61 1.41 6.54
N PHE A 127 -42.09 0.69 5.52
CA PHE A 127 -41.34 -0.45 4.94
C PHE A 127 -40.06 -0.02 4.22
N GLY A 128 -40.07 1.11 3.49
CA GLY A 128 -38.87 1.67 2.85
C GLY A 128 -37.80 2.08 3.86
N VAL A 129 -38.20 2.77 4.93
CA VAL A 129 -37.34 3.14 6.07
C VAL A 129 -36.75 1.91 6.73
N ALA A 130 -37.57 0.88 7.00
CA ALA A 130 -37.11 -0.37 7.57
C ALA A 130 -36.03 -1.04 6.69
N LEU A 131 -36.27 -1.12 5.38
CA LEU A 131 -35.32 -1.69 4.42
C LEU A 131 -34.01 -0.90 4.40
N PHE A 132 -34.06 0.43 4.28
CA PHE A 132 -32.86 1.27 4.27
C PHE A 132 -32.07 1.21 5.58
N VAL A 133 -32.75 1.22 6.73
CA VAL A 133 -32.10 1.15 8.05
C VAL A 133 -31.43 -0.21 8.26
N ILE A 134 -32.11 -1.32 7.93
CA ILE A 134 -31.58 -2.68 8.10
C ILE A 134 -30.43 -2.96 7.12
N VAL A 135 -30.62 -2.66 5.83
CA VAL A 135 -29.59 -2.91 4.80
C VAL A 135 -28.36 -2.03 5.04
N GLY A 136 -28.55 -0.73 5.27
CA GLY A 136 -27.46 0.21 5.52
C GLY A 136 -26.70 -0.08 6.82
N ALA A 137 -27.38 -0.46 7.91
CA ALA A 137 -26.70 -0.84 9.15
C ALA A 137 -25.90 -2.13 8.99
N LYS A 138 -26.42 -3.10 8.23
CA LYS A 138 -25.70 -4.34 7.94
C LYS A 138 -24.47 -4.08 7.07
N THR A 139 -24.60 -3.38 5.94
CA THR A 139 -23.47 -3.11 5.05
C THR A 139 -22.40 -2.25 5.73
N MET A 140 -22.78 -1.29 6.59
CA MET A 140 -21.83 -0.54 7.41
C MET A 140 -21.07 -1.43 8.40
N ALA A 141 -21.76 -2.36 9.08
CA ALA A 141 -21.12 -3.28 10.01
C ALA A 141 -20.16 -4.26 9.29
N ASP A 142 -20.60 -4.86 8.19
CA ASP A 142 -19.80 -5.78 7.37
C ASP A 142 -18.55 -5.06 6.81
N ALA A 143 -18.70 -3.84 6.28
CA ALA A 143 -17.59 -3.03 5.74
C ALA A 143 -16.61 -2.56 6.84
N ALA A 144 -17.09 -2.20 8.02
CA ALA A 144 -16.23 -1.81 9.14
C ALA A 144 -15.41 -2.99 9.68
N VAL A 145 -15.98 -4.20 9.72
CA VAL A 145 -15.24 -5.43 10.06
C VAL A 145 -14.22 -5.80 8.97
N GLY A 146 -14.60 -5.68 7.68
CA GLY A 146 -13.66 -5.87 6.57
C GLY A 146 -12.46 -4.91 6.64
N THR A 147 -12.74 -3.64 6.89
CA THR A 147 -11.73 -2.59 7.12
C THR A 147 -10.79 -2.98 8.28
N MET A 148 -11.32 -3.36 9.45
CA MET A 148 -10.49 -3.74 10.61
C MET A 148 -9.65 -5.00 10.36
N ASN A 149 -10.20 -6.03 9.73
CA ASN A 149 -9.45 -7.25 9.43
C ASN A 149 -8.29 -6.98 8.46
N ASN A 150 -8.47 -6.04 7.53
CA ASN A 150 -7.42 -5.63 6.60
C ASN A 150 -6.28 -4.83 7.27
N THR A 151 -6.42 -4.36 8.52
CA THR A 151 -5.35 -3.68 9.28
C THR A 151 -4.17 -4.60 9.62
N GLU A 152 -4.39 -5.90 9.71
CA GLU A 152 -3.34 -6.85 10.09
C GLU A 152 -2.36 -7.12 8.93
N ILE A 153 -2.80 -6.93 7.69
CA ILE A 153 -1.98 -7.10 6.48
C ILE A 153 -0.79 -6.12 6.47
N PRO A 154 -0.98 -4.78 6.58
CA PRO A 154 0.13 -3.83 6.59
C PRO A 154 1.01 -3.95 7.84
N LEU A 155 0.43 -4.19 9.03
CA LEU A 155 1.19 -4.39 10.27
C LEU A 155 2.09 -5.64 10.20
N ASN A 156 1.56 -6.77 9.75
CA ASN A 156 2.35 -8.00 9.59
C ASN A 156 3.39 -7.88 8.48
N PHE A 157 3.13 -7.08 7.43
CA PHE A 157 4.13 -6.78 6.40
C PHE A 157 5.26 -5.92 6.95
N ALA A 158 4.95 -4.82 7.67
CA ALA A 158 5.94 -3.96 8.29
C ALA A 158 6.83 -4.72 9.29
N ARG A 159 6.21 -5.49 10.20
CA ARG A 159 6.93 -6.31 11.19
C ARG A 159 7.78 -7.41 10.53
N GLY A 160 7.25 -8.05 9.48
CA GLY A 160 8.00 -9.03 8.69
C GLY A 160 9.23 -8.43 7.98
N VAL A 161 9.13 -7.20 7.48
CA VAL A 161 10.27 -6.48 6.91
C VAL A 161 11.26 -6.06 8.00
N LYS A 162 10.79 -5.52 9.13
CA LYS A 162 11.65 -5.17 10.27
C LYS A 162 12.51 -6.37 10.68
N HIS A 163 11.89 -7.52 10.97
CA HIS A 163 12.61 -8.74 11.33
C HIS A 163 13.56 -9.25 10.23
N THR A 164 13.20 -9.08 8.94
CA THR A 164 14.10 -9.45 7.83
C THR A 164 15.36 -8.55 7.79
N VAL A 165 15.23 -7.26 8.15
CA VAL A 165 16.36 -6.34 8.25
C VAL A 165 17.17 -6.59 9.52
N GLU A 166 16.52 -6.87 10.65
CA GLU A 166 17.19 -7.24 11.91
C GLU A 166 18.02 -8.51 11.76
N ASP A 167 17.48 -9.58 11.15
CA ASP A 167 18.21 -10.84 10.93
C ASP A 167 19.43 -10.65 10.01
N LEU A 168 19.30 -9.81 8.97
CA LEU A 168 20.42 -9.42 8.11
C LEU A 168 21.51 -8.61 8.82
N VAL A 169 21.17 -7.82 9.84
CA VAL A 169 22.07 -6.88 10.54
C VAL A 169 22.69 -7.47 11.81
N GLN A 170 21.95 -8.28 12.56
CA GLN A 170 22.35 -8.77 13.89
C GLN A 170 22.91 -10.20 13.87
N ASN A 171 22.33 -11.13 13.11
CA ASN A 171 22.63 -12.57 13.22
C ASN A 171 23.85 -13.05 12.39
N GLN A 172 24.68 -12.13 11.88
CA GLN A 172 25.80 -12.47 10.99
C GLN A 172 27.16 -12.61 11.68
N THR A 173 27.28 -13.65 12.53
CA THR A 173 28.59 -14.22 12.91
C THR A 173 29.17 -15.01 11.74
N VAL A 174 30.44 -14.80 11.39
CA VAL A 174 31.07 -15.41 10.19
C VAL A 174 32.47 -15.91 10.53
N GLY A 175 32.53 -17.07 11.19
CA GLY A 175 33.72 -17.46 11.95
C GLY A 175 33.93 -16.50 13.12
N ASP A 176 35.18 -16.32 13.53
CA ASP A 176 35.55 -15.52 14.72
C ASP A 176 35.39 -13.99 14.52
N SER A 177 35.07 -13.54 13.31
CA SER A 177 34.82 -12.13 12.99
C SER A 177 33.33 -11.78 13.02
N GLN A 178 32.95 -10.92 13.96
CA GLN A 178 31.60 -10.37 14.09
C GLN A 178 31.48 -9.08 13.26
N PHE A 179 30.66 -9.07 12.20
CA PHE A 179 30.43 -7.89 11.38
C PHE A 179 29.13 -7.20 11.80
N SER A 180 29.24 -6.01 12.41
CA SER A 180 28.09 -5.15 12.71
C SER A 180 27.98 -4.04 11.66
N VAL A 181 26.78 -3.83 11.12
CA VAL A 181 26.47 -2.61 10.37
C VAL A 181 26.28 -1.48 11.39
N PRO A 182 27.08 -0.40 11.36
CA PRO A 182 27.13 0.57 12.46
C PRO A 182 25.82 1.37 12.60
N ASN A 183 25.07 1.04 13.66
CA ASN A 183 23.85 1.71 14.11
C ASN A 183 22.90 2.10 12.98
N LEU A 184 22.41 1.10 12.23
CA LEU A 184 21.23 1.27 11.41
C LEU A 184 20.03 1.45 12.34
N ASP A 185 19.57 2.69 12.48
CA ASP A 185 18.49 3.05 13.38
C ASP A 185 17.15 2.62 12.79
N LEU A 186 16.55 1.59 13.40
CA LEU A 186 15.25 1.04 13.02
C LEU A 186 14.09 1.60 13.86
N SER A 187 14.34 2.54 14.79
CA SER A 187 13.30 3.14 15.62
C SER A 187 12.19 3.82 14.81
N ALA A 188 12.48 4.25 13.58
CA ALA A 188 11.47 4.75 12.64
C ALA A 188 10.37 3.71 12.31
N PHE A 189 10.69 2.41 12.32
CA PHE A 189 9.69 1.34 12.16
C PHE A 189 8.94 1.07 13.46
N ASP A 190 9.59 1.12 14.61
CA ASP A 190 8.95 0.98 15.92
C ASP A 190 7.96 2.13 16.19
N ASN A 191 8.36 3.38 15.94
CA ASN A 191 7.50 4.56 16.08
C ASN A 191 6.26 4.47 15.17
N VAL A 192 6.39 3.87 13.97
CA VAL A 192 5.25 3.64 13.06
C VAL A 192 4.37 2.48 13.53
N GLU A 193 4.95 1.38 14.01
CA GLU A 193 4.17 0.27 14.58
C GLU A 193 3.43 0.69 15.86
N GLU A 194 4.07 1.49 16.73
CA GLU A 194 3.45 2.06 17.94
C GLU A 194 2.32 3.04 17.59
N LEU A 195 2.58 4.04 16.73
CA LEU A 195 1.58 5.03 16.30
C LEU A 195 0.35 4.37 15.65
N VAL A 196 0.55 3.37 14.79
CA VAL A 196 -0.55 2.63 14.15
C VAL A 196 -1.30 1.78 15.18
N ASN A 197 -0.60 1.05 16.06
CA ASN A 197 -1.26 0.24 17.09
C ASN A 197 -2.07 1.11 18.07
N GLU A 198 -1.52 2.24 18.54
CA GLU A 198 -2.23 3.16 19.44
C GLU A 198 -3.46 3.77 18.75
N SER A 199 -3.29 4.31 17.54
CA SER A 199 -4.38 4.90 16.74
C SER A 199 -5.50 3.91 16.45
N MET A 200 -5.17 2.64 16.21
CA MET A 200 -6.14 1.59 15.89
C MET A 200 -6.75 0.90 17.11
N LYS A 201 -6.12 0.96 18.30
CA LYS A 201 -6.57 0.28 19.51
C LYS A 201 -7.98 0.69 19.93
N GLN A 202 -8.23 2.00 20.14
CA GLN A 202 -9.53 2.49 20.57
C GLN A 202 -10.65 2.20 19.54
N PRO A 203 -10.46 2.45 18.22
CA PRO A 203 -11.40 2.00 17.20
C PRO A 203 -11.69 0.49 17.22
N ARG A 204 -10.67 -0.35 17.42
CA ARG A 204 -10.80 -1.82 17.43
C ARG A 204 -11.55 -2.32 18.66
N GLU A 205 -11.23 -1.82 19.85
CA GLU A 205 -11.95 -2.13 21.10
C GLU A 205 -13.43 -1.70 21.05
N LEU A 206 -13.72 -0.54 20.44
CA LEU A 206 -15.09 -0.09 20.23
C LEU A 206 -15.83 -0.95 19.20
N LEU A 207 -15.20 -1.28 18.07
CA LEU A 207 -15.86 -2.08 17.04
C LEU A 207 -16.23 -3.47 17.57
N ASP A 208 -15.28 -4.18 18.18
CA ASP A 208 -15.47 -5.58 18.60
C ASP A 208 -16.54 -5.74 19.72
N LYS A 209 -16.73 -4.66 20.49
CA LYS A 209 -17.75 -4.52 21.54
C LYS A 209 -19.13 -4.16 20.98
N TYR A 210 -19.23 -3.30 19.98
CA TYR A 210 -20.52 -2.74 19.53
C TYR A 210 -21.06 -3.31 18.21
N VAL A 211 -20.23 -3.77 17.25
CA VAL A 211 -20.70 -4.26 15.93
C VAL A 211 -21.71 -5.39 16.05
N LYS A 212 -21.54 -6.30 17.02
CA LYS A 212 -22.43 -7.45 17.25
C LYS A 212 -23.87 -7.00 17.59
N TYR A 213 -24.04 -5.79 18.12
CA TYR A 213 -25.35 -5.21 18.43
C TYR A 213 -25.93 -4.36 17.28
N VAL A 214 -25.11 -3.86 16.34
CA VAL A 214 -25.58 -2.97 15.26
C VAL A 214 -26.72 -3.60 14.43
N PRO A 215 -26.63 -4.85 13.94
CA PRO A 215 -27.76 -5.48 13.24
C PRO A 215 -28.99 -5.65 14.13
N MET A 216 -28.82 -6.08 15.39
CA MET A 216 -29.93 -6.27 16.34
C MET A 216 -30.68 -4.96 16.63
N VAL A 217 -29.96 -3.86 16.84
CA VAL A 217 -30.54 -2.53 17.01
C VAL A 217 -31.20 -2.04 15.72
N SER A 218 -30.60 -2.31 14.55
CA SER A 218 -31.17 -1.90 13.26
C SER A 218 -32.51 -2.57 12.96
N TYR A 219 -32.71 -3.84 13.33
CA TYR A 219 -34.03 -4.49 13.24
C TYR A 219 -35.06 -3.81 14.15
N GLY A 220 -34.70 -3.44 15.38
CA GLY A 220 -35.61 -2.73 16.30
C GLY A 220 -35.98 -1.33 15.79
N VAL A 221 -34.98 -0.54 15.38
CA VAL A 221 -35.17 0.83 14.86
C VAL A 221 -35.88 0.83 13.50
N GLY A 222 -35.66 -0.18 12.66
CA GLY A 222 -36.34 -0.35 11.37
C GLY A 222 -37.79 -0.84 11.51
N ALA A 223 -38.08 -1.75 12.45
CA ALA A 223 -39.45 -2.23 12.70
C ALA A 223 -40.33 -1.16 13.37
N LEU A 224 -39.75 -0.27 14.17
CA LEU A 224 -40.47 0.78 14.90
C LEU A 224 -41.35 1.67 13.99
N PRO A 225 -40.87 2.22 12.85
CA PRO A 225 -41.70 2.83 11.81
C PRO A 225 -42.94 2.00 11.41
N ILE A 226 -42.78 0.71 11.12
CA ILE A 226 -43.88 -0.15 10.66
C ILE A 226 -44.92 -0.32 11.75
N VAL A 227 -44.51 -0.59 12.99
CA VAL A 227 -45.40 -0.73 14.16
C VAL A 227 -46.15 0.58 14.43
N LEU A 228 -45.43 1.71 14.41
CA LEU A 228 -45.98 3.03 14.67
C LEU A 228 -46.99 3.48 13.59
N MET A 229 -46.77 3.15 12.31
CA MET A 229 -47.72 3.44 11.23
C MET A 229 -48.89 2.44 11.19
N SER A 230 -48.67 1.17 11.57
CA SER A 230 -49.75 0.21 11.78
C SER A 230 -50.71 0.68 12.88
N LEU A 231 -50.21 1.36 13.91
CA LEU A 231 -51.04 1.97 14.95
C LEU A 231 -51.88 3.14 14.42
N VAL A 232 -51.35 3.99 13.53
CA VAL A 232 -52.15 5.01 12.80
C VAL A 232 -53.30 4.34 12.04
N ALA A 233 -53.00 3.28 11.27
CA ALA A 233 -53.99 2.55 10.49
C ALA A 233 -55.05 1.88 11.37
N LEU A 234 -54.67 1.31 12.53
CA LEU A 234 -55.59 0.72 13.50
C LEU A 234 -56.51 1.77 14.11
N VAL A 235 -55.99 2.92 14.56
CA VAL A 235 -56.81 4.02 15.10
C VAL A 235 -57.80 4.54 14.06
N ALA A 236 -57.38 4.65 12.79
CA ALA A 236 -58.23 5.04 11.67
C ALA A 236 -59.30 3.99 11.32
N PHE A 237 -58.97 2.70 11.38
CA PHE A 237 -59.86 1.58 11.09
C PHE A 237 -60.91 1.38 12.19
N CYS A 238 -60.47 1.26 13.44
CA CYS A 238 -61.32 1.10 14.62
C CYS A 238 -62.06 2.39 15.00
N ARG A 239 -61.73 3.53 14.37
CA ARG A 239 -62.34 4.86 14.57
C ARG A 239 -62.34 5.29 16.04
N CYS A 240 -61.27 4.98 16.77
CA CYS A 240 -61.18 5.16 18.22
C CYS A 240 -61.24 6.65 18.61
N CYS A 241 -62.45 7.17 18.82
CA CYS A 241 -62.73 8.57 19.15
C CYS A 241 -62.38 8.94 20.61
N VAL A 242 -61.28 8.39 21.15
CA VAL A 242 -60.73 8.76 22.45
C VAL A 242 -60.14 10.17 22.33
N PRO A 243 -60.70 11.20 22.99
CA PRO A 243 -60.44 12.61 22.64
C PRO A 243 -58.98 13.05 22.84
N CYS A 244 -58.20 12.34 23.66
CA CYS A 244 -56.79 12.63 23.91
C CYS A 244 -55.81 11.75 23.09
N LEU A 245 -56.26 10.63 22.51
CA LEU A 245 -55.36 9.64 21.91
C LEU A 245 -54.58 10.19 20.68
N PRO A 246 -55.21 10.93 19.73
CA PRO A 246 -54.47 11.53 18.62
C PRO A 246 -53.47 12.62 19.06
N LEU A 247 -53.74 13.33 20.16
CA LEU A 247 -52.84 14.34 20.71
C LEU A 247 -51.57 13.71 21.31
N VAL A 248 -51.74 12.68 22.14
CA VAL A 248 -50.61 11.92 22.72
C VAL A 248 -49.78 11.25 21.63
N LEU A 249 -50.42 10.60 20.65
CA LEU A 249 -49.72 9.97 19.55
C LEU A 249 -48.99 10.97 18.65
N SER A 250 -49.55 12.16 18.41
CA SER A 250 -48.86 13.22 17.65
C SER A 250 -47.57 13.68 18.36
N TRP A 251 -47.56 13.74 19.69
CA TRP A 251 -46.34 14.00 20.48
C TRP A 251 -45.30 12.89 20.36
N VAL A 252 -45.73 11.63 20.41
CA VAL A 252 -44.85 10.47 20.21
C VAL A 252 -44.24 10.47 18.81
N TYR A 253 -45.05 10.67 17.77
CA TYR A 253 -44.57 10.77 16.38
C TYR A 253 -43.64 11.97 16.17
N TRP A 254 -43.87 13.11 16.84
CA TRP A 254 -42.96 14.25 16.77
C TRP A 254 -41.59 13.93 17.41
N ALA A 255 -41.57 13.33 18.60
CA ALA A 255 -40.32 12.94 19.26
C ALA A 255 -39.50 11.98 18.37
N PHE A 256 -40.13 10.98 17.76
CA PHE A 256 -39.45 10.11 16.80
C PHE A 256 -39.05 10.85 15.50
N GLY A 257 -39.88 11.75 14.99
CA GLY A 257 -39.55 12.60 13.83
C GLY A 257 -38.31 13.47 14.04
N VAL A 258 -38.16 14.04 15.25
CA VAL A 258 -36.96 14.81 15.66
C VAL A 258 -35.73 13.90 15.72
N VAL A 259 -35.83 12.74 16.38
CA VAL A 259 -34.71 11.77 16.49
C VAL A 259 -34.27 11.25 15.12
N PHE A 260 -35.21 10.85 14.26
CA PHE A 260 -34.91 10.39 12.91
C PHE A 260 -34.31 11.52 12.05
N SER A 261 -34.78 12.77 12.18
CA SER A 261 -34.19 13.89 11.44
C SER A 261 -32.76 14.22 11.91
N LEU A 262 -32.45 14.08 13.19
CA LEU A 262 -31.08 14.21 13.72
C LEU A 262 -30.15 13.09 13.22
N LEU A 263 -30.62 11.83 13.27
CA LEU A 263 -29.87 10.69 12.73
C LEU A 263 -29.63 10.82 11.23
N ALA A 264 -30.59 11.37 10.47
CA ALA A 264 -30.42 11.67 9.06
C ALA A 264 -29.25 12.64 8.82
N ILE A 265 -29.18 13.75 9.56
CA ILE A 265 -28.07 14.72 9.45
C ILE A 265 -26.73 14.05 9.76
N VAL A 266 -26.63 13.30 10.86
CA VAL A 266 -25.39 12.62 11.26
C VAL A 266 -24.93 11.63 10.19
N MET A 267 -25.82 10.77 9.71
CA MET A 267 -25.45 9.75 8.72
C MET A 267 -25.16 10.34 7.33
N VAL A 268 -25.81 11.46 6.95
CA VAL A 268 -25.52 12.19 5.70
C VAL A 268 -24.17 12.91 5.78
N VAL A 269 -23.80 13.47 6.94
CA VAL A 269 -22.45 14.05 7.14
C VAL A 269 -21.39 12.95 7.10
N LEU A 270 -21.62 11.79 7.73
CA LEU A 270 -20.72 10.64 7.62
C LEU A 270 -20.58 10.14 6.18
N ALA A 271 -21.68 10.06 5.42
CA ALA A 271 -21.65 9.70 4.00
C ALA A 271 -20.79 10.66 3.18
N TYR A 272 -20.92 11.97 3.40
CA TYR A 272 -20.08 12.97 2.76
C TYR A 272 -18.60 12.81 3.14
N VAL A 273 -18.28 12.62 4.43
CA VAL A 273 -16.90 12.40 4.89
C VAL A 273 -16.29 11.15 4.27
N PHE A 274 -17.01 10.03 4.24
CA PHE A 274 -16.54 8.80 3.59
C PHE A 274 -16.37 8.97 2.07
N SER A 275 -17.38 9.46 1.34
CA SER A 275 -17.26 9.69 -0.12
C SER A 275 -16.08 10.59 -0.48
N THR A 276 -15.82 11.62 0.34
CA THR A 276 -14.68 12.54 0.17
C THR A 276 -13.35 11.83 0.44
N LEU A 277 -13.28 11.03 1.52
CA LEU A 277 -12.10 10.22 1.84
C LEU A 277 -11.80 9.18 0.74
N CYS A 278 -12.83 8.56 0.15
CA CYS A 278 -12.63 7.63 -0.97
C CYS A 278 -12.11 8.36 -2.22
N GLY A 279 -12.56 9.60 -2.48
CA GLY A 279 -12.04 10.45 -3.56
C GLY A 279 -10.58 10.85 -3.35
N GLU A 280 -10.20 11.20 -2.12
CA GLU A 280 -8.80 11.46 -1.74
C GLU A 280 -7.92 10.21 -1.89
N ILE A 281 -8.41 9.02 -1.49
CA ILE A 281 -7.70 7.75 -1.68
C ILE A 281 -7.48 7.47 -3.18
N ALA A 282 -8.49 7.68 -4.02
CA ALA A 282 -8.37 7.51 -5.47
C ALA A 282 -7.31 8.45 -6.07
N ALA A 283 -7.38 9.75 -5.74
CA ALA A 283 -6.38 10.72 -6.17
C ALA A 283 -4.96 10.36 -5.72
N HIS A 284 -4.77 9.92 -4.46
CA HIS A 284 -3.46 9.50 -3.97
C HIS A 284 -2.90 8.27 -4.70
N ASN A 285 -3.75 7.28 -5.03
CA ASN A 285 -3.36 6.10 -5.80
C ASN A 285 -2.92 6.47 -7.24
N GLU A 286 -3.58 7.45 -7.87
CA GLU A 286 -3.23 7.96 -9.20
C GLU A 286 -2.09 9.02 -9.17
N ARG A 287 -1.64 9.40 -7.95
CA ARG A 287 -0.66 10.47 -7.65
C ARG A 287 -1.09 11.87 -8.06
N ASP A 288 -2.40 12.05 -8.20
CA ASP A 288 -3.03 13.33 -8.49
C ASP A 288 -2.98 14.29 -7.28
N PRO A 289 -3.12 15.60 -7.52
CA PRO A 289 -3.14 16.61 -6.47
C PRO A 289 -4.39 16.48 -5.59
N GLY A 290 -4.23 16.65 -4.27
CA GLY A 290 -5.28 16.47 -3.27
C GLY A 290 -4.71 16.58 -1.84
N LEU A 291 -5.57 16.48 -0.82
CA LEU A 291 -5.17 16.58 0.60
C LEU A 291 -4.03 15.60 0.95
N LEU A 292 -4.18 14.33 0.55
CA LEU A 292 -3.20 13.31 0.91
C LEU A 292 -1.84 13.54 0.22
N GLN A 293 -1.86 13.93 -1.06
CA GLN A 293 -0.62 14.16 -1.82
C GLN A 293 0.07 15.49 -1.47
N TRP A 294 -0.69 16.54 -1.16
CA TRP A 294 -0.14 17.90 -0.96
C TRP A 294 0.08 18.30 0.51
N TYR A 295 -0.54 17.60 1.47
CA TYR A 295 -0.30 17.81 2.90
C TYR A 295 0.30 16.57 3.58
N LEU A 296 -0.34 15.39 3.45
CA LEU A 296 0.06 14.22 4.25
C LEU A 296 1.43 13.65 3.84
N VAL A 297 1.76 13.64 2.54
CA VAL A 297 3.10 13.23 2.06
C VAL A 297 4.20 14.15 2.59
N PRO A 298 4.17 15.50 2.40
CA PRO A 298 5.13 16.41 3.03
C PRO A 298 5.18 16.34 4.56
N PHE A 299 4.03 16.18 5.22
CA PHE A 299 3.97 16.02 6.68
C PHE A 299 4.71 14.76 7.13
N CYS A 300 4.49 13.63 6.47
CA CYS A 300 5.19 12.37 6.69
C CYS A 300 6.71 12.53 6.49
N GLU A 301 7.17 13.14 5.38
CA GLU A 301 8.60 13.33 5.11
C GLU A 301 9.29 14.24 6.13
N SER A 302 8.55 15.20 6.70
CA SER A 302 9.05 16.08 7.76
C SER A 302 9.06 15.44 9.16
N THR A 303 8.20 14.45 9.40
CA THR A 303 8.08 13.73 10.68
C THR A 303 9.03 12.54 10.74
N VAL A 304 9.15 11.79 9.64
CA VAL A 304 10.03 10.63 9.52
C VAL A 304 11.00 10.88 8.37
N ASN A 305 12.26 11.19 8.70
CA ASN A 305 13.30 11.50 7.72
C ASN A 305 13.83 10.24 7.00
N PHE A 306 12.95 9.59 6.23
CA PHE A 306 13.28 8.46 5.39
C PHE A 306 14.34 8.80 4.33
N GLY A 307 14.47 10.07 3.92
CA GLY A 307 15.53 10.53 3.03
C GLY A 307 16.94 10.31 3.61
N SER A 308 17.14 10.64 4.89
CA SER A 308 18.38 10.36 5.63
C SER A 308 18.65 8.85 5.72
N ILE A 309 17.64 8.05 6.08
CA ILE A 309 17.75 6.58 6.18
C ILE A 309 18.12 5.97 4.82
N ARG A 310 17.44 6.38 3.75
CA ARG A 310 17.67 5.94 2.36
C ARG A 310 19.07 6.31 1.89
N ASN A 311 19.55 7.51 2.22
CA ASN A 311 20.91 7.93 1.89
C ASN A 311 21.97 7.15 2.69
N ARG A 312 21.79 6.93 4.00
CA ARG A 312 22.68 6.08 4.81
C ARG A 312 22.75 4.65 4.25
N ILE A 313 21.61 4.08 3.86
CA ILE A 313 21.53 2.75 3.25
C ILE A 313 22.24 2.70 1.89
N ASN A 314 21.98 3.66 1.00
CA ASN A 314 22.60 3.70 -0.33
C ASN A 314 24.12 3.94 -0.26
N THR A 315 24.60 4.71 0.72
CA THR A 315 26.04 4.89 0.96
C THR A 315 26.66 3.62 1.55
N ALA A 316 26.06 3.01 2.58
CA ALA A 316 26.56 1.77 3.16
C ALA A 316 26.59 0.60 2.14
N GLU A 317 25.59 0.52 1.25
CA GLU A 317 25.60 -0.44 0.14
C GLU A 317 26.80 -0.20 -0.78
N LYS A 318 27.03 1.05 -1.22
CA LYS A 318 28.13 1.43 -2.10
C LYS A 318 29.51 1.24 -1.46
N ASP A 319 29.64 1.53 -0.17
CA ASP A 319 30.91 1.37 0.54
C ASP A 319 31.27 -0.11 0.70
N VAL A 320 30.32 -0.96 1.12
CA VAL A 320 30.55 -2.41 1.26
C VAL A 320 30.73 -3.08 -0.11
N ALA A 321 29.94 -2.71 -1.11
CA ALA A 321 30.11 -3.16 -2.50
C ALA A 321 31.48 -2.74 -3.07
N GLY A 322 31.86 -1.48 -2.87
CA GLY A 322 33.14 -0.93 -3.29
C GLY A 322 34.32 -1.59 -2.60
N ILE A 323 34.27 -1.82 -1.28
CA ILE A 323 35.34 -2.51 -0.54
C ILE A 323 35.50 -3.96 -1.06
N ALA A 324 34.40 -4.68 -1.31
CA ALA A 324 34.45 -5.99 -1.93
C ALA A 324 35.10 -5.96 -3.33
N CYS A 325 34.75 -4.96 -4.15
CA CYS A 325 35.30 -4.73 -5.49
C CYS A 325 36.80 -4.41 -5.47
N GLU A 326 37.21 -3.48 -4.59
CA GLU A 326 38.59 -3.05 -4.39
C GLU A 326 39.48 -4.22 -3.96
N ASN A 327 38.99 -5.06 -3.05
CA ASN A 327 39.70 -6.25 -2.62
C ASN A 327 39.76 -7.33 -3.72
N LEU A 328 38.73 -7.49 -4.54
CA LEU A 328 38.75 -8.38 -5.70
C LEU A 328 39.80 -7.92 -6.73
N LEU A 329 39.89 -6.61 -6.98
CA LEU A 329 40.86 -5.98 -7.89
C LEU A 329 42.33 -6.14 -7.44
N LYS A 330 42.60 -6.50 -6.17
CA LYS A 330 43.95 -6.88 -5.72
C LYS A 330 44.40 -8.21 -6.36
N TYR A 331 43.47 -9.15 -6.54
CA TYR A 331 43.76 -10.52 -6.98
C TYR A 331 43.33 -10.83 -8.43
N CYS A 332 42.51 -9.95 -9.05
CA CYS A 332 42.03 -10.09 -10.42
C CYS A 332 42.55 -9.04 -11.40
N ASP A 333 42.62 -9.39 -12.69
CA ASP A 333 42.81 -8.44 -13.80
C ASP A 333 41.95 -8.82 -15.04
N ARG A 334 42.14 -8.06 -16.12
CA ARG A 334 41.52 -8.24 -17.44
C ARG A 334 42.30 -9.21 -18.36
N ASN A 335 43.49 -9.65 -17.97
CA ASN A 335 44.46 -10.31 -18.84
C ASN A 335 44.41 -11.84 -18.67
N ASN A 336 43.71 -12.52 -19.58
CA ASN A 336 43.62 -13.98 -19.60
C ASN A 336 44.98 -14.66 -19.90
N THR A 337 45.93 -13.91 -20.48
CA THR A 337 47.29 -14.30 -20.87
C THR A 337 48.30 -14.31 -19.70
N GLY A 338 47.87 -14.73 -18.51
CA GLY A 338 48.69 -14.65 -17.27
C GLY A 338 50.03 -15.41 -17.28
N VAL A 339 50.29 -16.23 -18.30
CA VAL A 339 51.62 -16.81 -18.55
C VAL A 339 52.65 -15.71 -18.88
N GLY A 340 52.26 -14.67 -19.62
CA GLY A 340 53.16 -13.56 -19.97
C GLY A 340 53.62 -12.78 -18.75
N ASP A 341 52.70 -12.40 -17.87
CA ASP A 341 53.01 -11.68 -16.64
C ASP A 341 53.80 -12.56 -15.65
N LEU A 342 53.52 -13.86 -15.57
CA LEU A 342 54.29 -14.81 -14.75
C LEU A 342 55.73 -14.96 -15.27
N VAL A 343 55.89 -15.19 -16.58
CA VAL A 343 57.21 -15.30 -17.24
C VAL A 343 57.99 -13.99 -17.10
N SER A 344 57.34 -12.84 -17.29
CA SER A 344 57.99 -11.53 -17.11
C SER A 344 58.43 -11.27 -15.67
N ASN A 345 57.60 -11.58 -14.66
CA ASN A 345 57.97 -11.41 -13.24
C ASN A 345 59.07 -12.39 -12.79
N VAL A 346 59.13 -13.59 -13.36
CA VAL A 346 60.21 -14.56 -13.10
C VAL A 346 61.50 -14.12 -13.80
N LEU A 347 61.43 -13.73 -15.09
CA LEU A 347 62.60 -13.21 -15.81
C LEU A 347 63.17 -11.96 -15.12
N SER A 348 62.32 -10.98 -14.76
CA SER A 348 62.77 -9.72 -14.14
C SER A 348 63.40 -9.91 -12.75
N LYS A 349 63.04 -10.96 -12.01
CA LYS A 349 63.68 -11.31 -10.73
C LYS A 349 65.03 -12.04 -10.86
N PHE A 350 65.32 -12.63 -12.03
CA PHE A 350 66.50 -13.46 -12.27
C PHE A 350 67.38 -12.96 -13.45
N VAL A 351 67.27 -11.67 -13.79
CA VAL A 351 68.14 -11.01 -14.78
C VAL A 351 69.60 -11.08 -14.31
N GLY A 352 70.36 -11.99 -14.92
CA GLY A 352 71.78 -12.23 -14.61
C GLY A 352 72.18 -13.70 -14.50
N ASN A 353 71.24 -14.65 -14.32
CA ASN A 353 71.58 -16.07 -14.15
C ASN A 353 70.69 -17.03 -14.98
N PRO A 354 70.99 -17.22 -16.28
CA PRO A 354 70.11 -17.96 -17.20
C PRO A 354 69.96 -19.45 -16.84
N ASP A 355 70.94 -20.07 -16.19
CA ASP A 355 70.85 -21.49 -15.80
C ASP A 355 69.99 -21.69 -14.53
N GLU A 356 69.75 -20.64 -13.75
CA GLU A 356 68.77 -20.66 -12.66
C GLU A 356 67.35 -20.54 -13.19
N VAL A 357 67.14 -19.68 -14.20
CA VAL A 357 65.87 -19.58 -14.95
C VAL A 357 65.51 -20.93 -15.59
N LYS A 358 66.46 -21.62 -16.25
CA LYS A 358 66.26 -22.99 -16.76
C LYS A 358 65.85 -23.97 -15.65
N LYS A 359 66.56 -23.97 -14.51
CA LYS A 359 66.26 -24.84 -13.35
C LYS A 359 64.90 -24.57 -12.70
N LEU A 360 64.34 -23.37 -12.87
CA LEU A 360 62.99 -23.03 -12.41
C LEU A 360 61.92 -23.40 -13.45
N LEU A 361 62.15 -23.12 -14.73
CA LEU A 361 61.27 -23.57 -15.83
C LEU A 361 61.10 -25.10 -15.84
N ALA A 362 62.20 -25.84 -15.63
CA ALA A 362 62.23 -27.30 -15.50
C ALA A 362 61.47 -27.84 -14.26
N LYS A 363 61.10 -26.99 -13.29
CA LYS A 363 60.31 -27.35 -12.10
C LYS A 363 58.82 -26.99 -12.23
N LEU A 364 58.41 -26.31 -13.29
CA LEU A 364 57.00 -25.99 -13.52
C LEU A 364 56.23 -27.26 -13.94
N PRO A 365 55.02 -27.50 -13.41
CA PRO A 365 54.24 -28.68 -13.77
C PRO A 365 53.82 -28.65 -15.26
N PRO A 366 53.71 -29.82 -15.92
CA PRO A 366 53.42 -29.90 -17.34
C PRO A 366 52.07 -29.24 -17.70
N GLY A 367 52.06 -28.46 -18.78
CA GLY A 367 50.90 -27.67 -19.23
C GLY A 367 50.81 -26.25 -18.66
N THR A 368 51.84 -25.76 -17.96
CA THR A 368 51.98 -24.35 -17.53
C THR A 368 52.63 -23.44 -18.58
N LEU A 369 53.41 -24.01 -19.50
CA LEU A 369 54.03 -23.33 -20.65
C LEU A 369 53.14 -23.43 -21.89
N PRO A 370 53.27 -22.51 -22.88
CA PRO A 370 52.48 -22.55 -24.10
C PRO A 370 52.73 -23.83 -24.90
N SER A 371 51.71 -24.23 -25.67
CA SER A 371 51.71 -25.44 -26.51
C SER A 371 52.92 -25.49 -27.45
N GLY A 372 53.83 -26.43 -27.19
CA GLY A 372 55.08 -26.59 -27.94
C GLY A 372 56.35 -26.59 -27.07
N VAL A 373 56.26 -26.17 -25.80
CA VAL A 373 57.42 -26.16 -24.88
C VAL A 373 57.27 -27.25 -23.81
N ASP A 374 58.14 -28.27 -23.86
CA ASP A 374 58.23 -29.34 -22.86
C ASP A 374 59.25 -28.97 -21.75
N PRO A 375 58.84 -28.84 -20.47
CA PRO A 375 59.77 -28.64 -19.36
C PRO A 375 60.88 -29.71 -19.27
N SER A 376 60.59 -30.94 -19.71
CA SER A 376 61.49 -32.10 -19.68
C SER A 376 62.69 -31.91 -20.61
N ALA A 377 62.50 -31.30 -21.77
CA ALA A 377 63.57 -31.01 -22.73
C ALA A 377 64.51 -29.92 -22.21
N ILE A 378 63.96 -28.88 -21.54
CA ILE A 378 64.74 -27.82 -20.90
C ILE A 378 65.56 -28.40 -19.73
N ALA A 379 64.98 -29.32 -18.95
CA ALA A 379 65.64 -29.98 -17.82
C ALA A 379 66.88 -30.80 -18.24
N GLN A 380 66.89 -31.34 -19.46
CA GLN A 380 67.97 -32.17 -20.01
C GLN A 380 69.06 -31.35 -20.74
N GLY A 381 69.01 -30.01 -20.65
CA GLY A 381 69.98 -29.13 -21.30
C GLY A 381 69.73 -28.88 -22.79
N GLY A 382 68.51 -29.17 -23.28
CA GLY A 382 68.10 -28.79 -24.64
C GLY A 382 68.14 -27.27 -24.85
N PRO A 383 68.25 -26.80 -26.11
CA PRO A 383 68.23 -25.38 -26.41
C PRO A 383 66.93 -24.74 -25.93
N LEU A 384 67.03 -23.51 -25.44
CA LEU A 384 65.86 -22.69 -25.11
C LEU A 384 65.08 -22.41 -26.41
N PRO A 385 63.74 -22.43 -26.41
CA PRO A 385 62.96 -22.10 -27.61
C PRO A 385 63.37 -20.73 -28.15
N GLU A 386 63.43 -20.59 -29.47
CA GLU A 386 64.06 -19.44 -30.17
C GLU A 386 63.52 -18.09 -29.68
N ALA A 387 62.19 -17.97 -29.53
CA ALA A 387 61.52 -16.78 -28.99
C ALA A 387 61.93 -16.41 -27.54
N VAL A 388 62.33 -17.40 -26.71
CA VAL A 388 62.87 -17.15 -25.36
C VAL A 388 64.35 -16.76 -25.42
N SER A 389 65.10 -17.24 -26.42
CA SER A 389 66.49 -16.80 -26.67
C SER A 389 66.54 -15.37 -27.18
N GLU A 390 65.64 -14.96 -28.09
CA GLU A 390 65.53 -13.58 -28.56
C GLU A 390 65.15 -12.62 -27.42
N LEU A 391 64.22 -13.02 -26.55
CA LEU A 391 63.84 -12.28 -25.35
C LEU A 391 65.02 -12.03 -24.40
N LEU A 392 66.00 -12.94 -24.37
CA LEU A 392 67.21 -12.81 -23.56
C LEU A 392 68.36 -12.08 -24.27
N SER A 393 68.40 -12.07 -25.61
CA SER A 393 69.50 -11.46 -26.37
C SER A 393 69.24 -10.01 -26.80
N ASN A 394 68.00 -9.66 -27.15
CA ASN A 394 67.71 -8.45 -27.92
C ASN A 394 67.10 -7.30 -27.10
N GLY A 395 66.72 -7.52 -25.82
CA GLY A 395 66.17 -6.47 -24.94
C GLY A 395 64.94 -5.76 -25.51
N ALA A 396 64.10 -6.49 -26.25
CA ALA A 396 63.13 -5.93 -27.19
C ALA A 396 61.83 -5.41 -26.55
N ASP A 397 61.18 -4.47 -27.25
CA ASP A 397 60.02 -3.70 -26.76
C ASP A 397 58.71 -4.51 -26.69
N VAL A 398 57.91 -4.22 -25.67
CA VAL A 398 56.67 -4.90 -25.27
C VAL A 398 55.61 -4.84 -26.37
N ASN A 399 55.61 -3.78 -27.18
CA ASN A 399 54.66 -3.59 -28.27
C ASN A 399 54.68 -4.73 -29.32
N THR A 400 55.83 -5.38 -29.50
CA THR A 400 56.03 -6.45 -30.50
C THR A 400 55.17 -7.70 -30.23
N LEU A 401 54.80 -7.94 -28.98
CA LEU A 401 54.04 -9.14 -28.57
C LEU A 401 52.54 -9.02 -28.90
N ALA A 402 52.01 -7.81 -29.07
CA ALA A 402 50.58 -7.57 -29.29
C ALA A 402 50.12 -7.96 -30.71
N THR A 403 50.97 -7.71 -31.71
CA THR A 403 50.60 -7.80 -33.15
C THR A 403 50.44 -9.24 -33.64
N LEU A 404 51.06 -10.21 -32.97
CA LEU A 404 50.97 -11.65 -33.32
C LEU A 404 49.68 -12.32 -32.82
N ALA A 405 48.88 -11.65 -31.98
CA ALA A 405 47.67 -12.22 -31.37
C ALA A 405 46.35 -11.73 -32.02
N SER A 406 46.37 -10.69 -32.86
CA SER A 406 45.16 -10.01 -33.34
C SER A 406 44.62 -10.57 -34.66
N GLY A 407 43.98 -11.75 -34.61
CA GLY A 407 43.50 -12.50 -35.78
C GLY A 407 41.98 -12.52 -36.05
N GLY A 408 41.36 -11.37 -36.35
CA GLY A 408 40.11 -11.26 -37.14
C GLY A 408 38.73 -11.43 -36.45
N GLY A 409 37.69 -10.79 -37.02
CA GLY A 409 36.26 -11.17 -36.88
C GLY A 409 35.30 -10.20 -36.16
N LEU A 410 34.38 -9.57 -36.91
CA LEU A 410 33.17 -8.81 -36.49
C LEU A 410 32.10 -8.93 -37.63
N PRO A 411 30.81 -8.54 -37.48
CA PRO A 411 30.02 -8.02 -36.33
C PRO A 411 28.84 -9.02 -36.02
N PRO A 412 27.51 -8.75 -35.88
CA PRO A 412 26.68 -7.55 -35.55
C PRO A 412 25.48 -7.74 -34.57
N SER A 413 24.77 -6.62 -34.29
CA SER A 413 23.30 -6.43 -34.07
C SER A 413 22.48 -7.23 -33.03
N LEU A 414 22.00 -6.51 -31.98
CA LEU A 414 20.59 -6.13 -31.62
C LEU A 414 19.42 -7.14 -31.77
N PRO A 415 18.24 -6.99 -31.07
CA PRO A 415 17.81 -6.11 -29.95
C PRO A 415 17.37 -6.93 -28.70
N GLY A 416 16.64 -6.48 -27.66
CA GLY A 416 16.27 -5.13 -27.18
C GLY A 416 14.80 -4.98 -26.70
N GLY A 417 14.55 -5.00 -25.37
CA GLY A 417 13.26 -4.65 -24.69
C GLY A 417 12.40 -5.82 -24.17
N LEU A 418 11.67 -5.62 -23.06
CA LEU A 418 10.49 -6.40 -22.59
C LEU A 418 9.69 -5.59 -21.53
N PRO A 419 8.35 -5.71 -21.43
CA PRO A 419 7.50 -4.92 -20.52
C PRO A 419 6.84 -5.74 -19.39
N GLY A 420 6.02 -5.08 -18.57
CA GLY A 420 5.19 -5.68 -17.49
C GLY A 420 5.89 -5.66 -16.12
N GLY A 421 5.19 -5.56 -14.99
CA GLY A 421 3.76 -5.73 -14.76
C GLY A 421 3.55 -6.90 -13.80
N LEU A 422 3.51 -6.64 -12.49
CA LEU A 422 3.50 -7.66 -11.44
C LEU A 422 2.08 -8.04 -10.99
N PRO A 423 1.56 -9.23 -11.32
CA PRO A 423 0.45 -9.83 -10.59
C PRO A 423 0.92 -10.31 -9.20
N GLY A 424 0.01 -10.30 -8.22
CA GLY A 424 0.36 -10.52 -6.82
C GLY A 424 0.42 -11.98 -6.34
N ARG A 425 0.26 -12.15 -5.01
CA ARG A 425 0.24 -13.40 -4.22
C ARG A 425 1.61 -13.99 -3.86
N PHE A 426 2.19 -13.49 -2.76
CA PHE A 426 3.32 -14.11 -2.07
C PHE A 426 2.88 -15.35 -1.27
N PRO A 427 3.53 -16.52 -1.43
CA PRO A 427 3.50 -17.60 -0.44
C PRO A 427 4.39 -17.24 0.76
N GLY A 428 3.97 -17.61 1.97
CA GLY A 428 4.71 -17.36 3.21
C GLY A 428 5.79 -18.41 3.52
N ALA A 429 6.49 -18.19 4.64
CA ALA A 429 7.52 -19.03 5.26
C ALA A 429 8.81 -19.28 4.44
N LEU A 430 9.88 -18.59 4.82
CA LEU A 430 11.27 -18.97 4.52
C LEU A 430 11.90 -19.59 5.77
N PRO A 431 12.61 -20.73 5.69
CA PRO A 431 13.27 -21.34 6.85
C PRO A 431 14.52 -20.57 7.31
N ASN A 432 14.84 -20.70 8.60
CA ASN A 432 15.99 -20.07 9.27
C ASN A 432 17.37 -20.61 8.83
N ALA A 433 18.42 -19.89 9.25
CA ALA A 433 19.85 -20.25 9.29
C ALA A 433 20.70 -20.03 8.00
N ILE A 434 21.28 -18.82 7.86
CA ILE A 434 22.38 -18.51 6.91
C ILE A 434 23.36 -17.46 7.51
N PRO A 435 24.65 -17.77 7.73
CA PRO A 435 25.71 -16.79 8.02
C PRO A 435 26.50 -16.37 6.76
N GLY A 436 27.13 -15.18 6.70
CA GLY A 436 28.20 -14.97 5.68
C GLY A 436 28.87 -13.61 5.39
N ILE A 437 28.34 -12.41 5.69
CA ILE A 437 28.87 -11.14 5.10
C ILE A 437 30.36 -10.88 5.39
N GLY A 438 30.84 -11.16 6.60
CA GLY A 438 32.25 -11.01 6.98
C GLY A 438 33.24 -11.77 6.09
N ALA A 439 32.80 -12.78 5.33
CA ALA A 439 33.64 -13.57 4.43
C ALA A 439 34.17 -12.81 3.19
N VAL A 440 33.83 -11.53 3.02
CA VAL A 440 34.34 -10.64 1.95
C VAL A 440 35.18 -9.46 2.50
N THR A 441 35.17 -9.23 3.82
CA THR A 441 35.96 -8.17 4.48
C THR A 441 37.00 -8.73 5.45
N ALA A 442 36.66 -9.70 6.31
CA ALA A 442 37.62 -10.38 7.18
C ALA A 442 38.67 -11.17 6.39
N THR A 443 38.29 -11.73 5.24
CA THR A 443 39.17 -12.33 4.21
C THR A 443 40.00 -11.31 3.41
N THR A 444 40.08 -10.07 3.88
CA THR A 444 40.83 -8.97 3.25
C THR A 444 41.54 -8.08 4.28
N ALA A 445 41.06 -8.08 5.52
CA ALA A 445 41.80 -7.61 6.70
C ALA A 445 42.80 -8.66 7.23
N SER A 446 42.46 -9.95 7.11
CA SER A 446 43.43 -11.05 7.12
C SER A 446 43.65 -11.48 5.67
N ASP A 447 44.90 -11.48 5.20
CA ASP A 447 45.23 -11.84 3.81
C ASP A 447 45.24 -13.38 3.65
N PRO A 448 44.20 -14.00 3.06
CA PRO A 448 44.09 -15.46 2.93
C PRO A 448 44.84 -15.97 1.69
N LEU A 449 45.33 -15.04 0.86
CA LEU A 449 46.14 -15.30 -0.32
C LEU A 449 47.60 -14.90 -0.06
N GLY A 450 47.92 -14.29 1.08
CA GLY A 450 49.27 -13.97 1.58
C GLY A 450 50.27 -15.13 1.45
N PRO A 451 49.91 -16.38 1.79
CA PRO A 451 50.77 -17.55 1.57
C PRO A 451 51.03 -17.86 0.08
N LEU A 452 50.13 -17.46 -0.82
CA LEU A 452 50.27 -17.61 -2.27
C LEU A 452 50.99 -16.41 -2.92
N THR A 453 50.70 -15.18 -2.49
CA THR A 453 51.32 -13.95 -3.03
C THR A 453 52.76 -13.77 -2.56
N SER A 454 53.11 -14.20 -1.34
CA SER A 454 54.52 -14.24 -0.88
C SER A 454 55.38 -15.21 -1.71
N VAL A 455 54.79 -16.30 -2.22
CA VAL A 455 55.49 -17.30 -3.07
C VAL A 455 55.48 -16.91 -4.56
N LEU A 456 54.41 -16.30 -5.07
CA LEU A 456 54.23 -15.99 -6.50
C LEU A 456 54.52 -14.52 -6.86
N GLY A 457 54.64 -13.61 -5.89
CA GLY A 457 54.68 -12.16 -6.12
C GLY A 457 53.30 -11.59 -6.49
N ASN A 458 53.30 -10.45 -7.20
CA ASN A 458 52.09 -9.72 -7.62
C ASN A 458 51.30 -10.42 -8.76
N VAL A 459 51.39 -11.75 -8.87
CA VAL A 459 50.75 -12.53 -9.94
C VAL A 459 49.25 -12.70 -9.64
N LYS A 460 48.43 -12.04 -10.45
CA LYS A 460 46.97 -12.06 -10.34
C LYS A 460 46.37 -13.35 -10.91
N LEU A 461 45.87 -14.18 -10.00
CA LEU A 461 45.36 -15.54 -10.26
C LEU A 461 43.92 -15.56 -10.81
N LEU A 462 43.19 -14.46 -10.72
CA LEU A 462 41.79 -14.34 -11.14
C LEU A 462 41.63 -13.46 -12.38
N TYR A 463 40.65 -13.79 -13.22
CA TYR A 463 40.12 -12.92 -14.27
C TYR A 463 38.88 -12.20 -13.73
N CYS A 464 38.88 -10.86 -13.74
CA CYS A 464 37.82 -10.04 -13.17
C CYS A 464 36.49 -10.24 -13.90
N GLY A 465 35.45 -10.65 -13.15
CA GLY A 465 34.09 -10.71 -13.67
C GLY A 465 33.60 -9.36 -14.18
N ARG A 466 32.78 -9.39 -15.24
CA ARG A 466 32.25 -8.21 -15.95
C ARG A 466 33.29 -7.16 -16.39
N ASN A 467 34.57 -7.50 -16.44
CA ASN A 467 35.62 -6.57 -16.85
C ASN A 467 35.67 -5.31 -15.97
N ILE A 468 35.50 -5.46 -14.65
CA ILE A 468 35.73 -4.35 -13.72
C ILE A 468 37.18 -3.86 -13.77
N THR A 469 37.35 -2.56 -13.50
CA THR A 469 38.64 -1.84 -13.54
C THR A 469 38.85 -0.98 -12.30
N ASN A 470 37.77 -0.43 -11.75
CA ASN A 470 37.77 0.52 -10.63
C ASN A 470 36.79 0.10 -9.54
N LYS A 471 37.04 0.57 -8.30
CA LYS A 471 36.14 0.41 -7.14
C LYS A 471 34.70 0.86 -7.44
N THR A 472 34.55 1.93 -8.22
CA THR A 472 33.28 2.52 -8.66
C THR A 472 32.46 1.62 -9.58
N ASP A 473 33.06 0.59 -10.17
CA ASP A 473 32.35 -0.30 -11.09
C ASP A 473 31.38 -1.23 -10.35
N CYS A 474 31.48 -1.32 -9.02
CA CYS A 474 30.59 -2.06 -8.12
C CYS A 474 29.74 -1.10 -7.25
N ASP A 475 28.78 -0.41 -7.86
CA ASP A 475 27.93 0.60 -7.20
C ASP A 475 26.69 0.05 -6.45
N GLY A 476 26.65 -1.27 -6.21
CA GLY A 476 25.59 -1.92 -5.43
C GLY A 476 25.76 -3.44 -5.30
N PHE A 477 25.00 -4.07 -4.39
CA PHE A 477 25.18 -5.48 -4.01
C PHE A 477 24.88 -6.44 -5.17
N THR A 478 23.79 -6.23 -5.92
CA THR A 478 23.40 -7.09 -7.04
C THR A 478 24.47 -7.13 -8.15
N LYS A 479 25.11 -5.98 -8.41
CA LYS A 479 26.17 -5.84 -9.41
C LYS A 479 27.46 -6.52 -8.92
N THR A 480 27.81 -6.32 -7.64
CA THR A 480 28.97 -6.95 -6.99
C THR A 480 28.86 -8.47 -6.95
N ALA A 481 27.68 -9.00 -6.58
CA ALA A 481 27.40 -10.43 -6.64
C ALA A 481 27.58 -10.98 -8.07
N SER A 482 27.04 -10.27 -9.07
CA SER A 482 27.22 -10.66 -10.48
C SER A 482 28.69 -10.64 -10.93
N VAL A 483 29.48 -9.67 -10.46
CA VAL A 483 30.94 -9.61 -10.70
C VAL A 483 31.65 -10.80 -10.06
N LEU A 484 31.25 -11.25 -8.86
CA LEU A 484 31.81 -12.44 -8.22
C LEU A 484 31.44 -13.74 -8.95
N ASP A 485 30.19 -13.87 -9.42
CA ASP A 485 29.74 -15.02 -10.21
C ASP A 485 30.45 -15.10 -11.58
N ASP A 486 30.64 -13.94 -12.25
CA ASP A 486 31.36 -13.84 -13.53
C ASP A 486 32.89 -13.96 -13.40
N THR A 487 33.45 -13.94 -12.18
CA THR A 487 34.89 -14.04 -11.92
C THR A 487 35.40 -15.48 -12.08
N LYS A 488 36.56 -15.62 -12.73
CA LYS A 488 37.13 -16.93 -13.11
C LYS A 488 38.55 -17.11 -12.57
N VAL A 489 38.88 -18.32 -12.15
CA VAL A 489 40.25 -18.74 -11.83
C VAL A 489 40.98 -18.97 -13.15
N LYS A 490 42.14 -18.35 -13.35
CA LYS A 490 42.93 -18.50 -14.59
C LYS A 490 43.50 -19.92 -14.71
N SER A 491 43.58 -20.43 -15.94
CA SER A 491 43.96 -21.83 -16.23
C SER A 491 45.36 -22.22 -15.72
N PHE A 492 46.34 -21.32 -15.82
CA PHE A 492 47.74 -21.59 -15.44
C PHE A 492 47.90 -21.92 -13.94
N ALA A 493 46.94 -21.54 -13.09
CA ALA A 493 46.98 -21.84 -11.66
C ALA A 493 46.80 -23.35 -11.36
N GLY A 494 46.37 -24.15 -12.35
CA GLY A 494 46.27 -25.62 -12.25
C GLY A 494 45.21 -26.15 -11.29
N VAL A 495 44.41 -25.27 -10.66
CA VAL A 495 43.43 -25.62 -9.63
C VAL A 495 42.12 -26.16 -10.20
N CYS A 496 41.74 -25.70 -11.40
CA CYS A 496 40.47 -26.04 -12.04
C CYS A 496 40.33 -27.55 -12.34
N PRO A 497 39.10 -28.10 -12.40
CA PRO A 497 38.87 -29.53 -12.62
C PRO A 497 39.42 -30.02 -13.96
N GLU A 498 39.21 -29.26 -15.05
CA GLU A 498 39.81 -29.54 -16.36
C GLU A 498 41.17 -28.85 -16.50
N ASN A 499 42.18 -29.59 -16.98
CA ASN A 499 43.51 -29.04 -17.20
C ASN A 499 43.49 -28.00 -18.34
N GLY A 500 44.24 -26.90 -18.20
CA GLY A 500 44.37 -25.87 -19.22
C GLY A 500 43.16 -24.94 -19.41
N LYS A 501 42.02 -25.19 -18.75
CA LYS A 501 40.81 -24.34 -18.81
C LYS A 501 40.65 -23.48 -17.56
N ALA A 502 40.11 -22.27 -17.75
CA ALA A 502 39.65 -21.42 -16.67
C ALA A 502 38.25 -21.85 -16.19
N CYS A 503 37.99 -21.76 -14.89
CA CYS A 503 36.72 -22.16 -14.25
C CYS A 503 36.17 -21.01 -13.38
N THR A 504 34.86 -20.93 -13.19
CA THR A 504 34.25 -19.90 -12.32
C THR A 504 34.55 -20.19 -10.84
N LEU A 505 34.48 -19.16 -9.98
CA LEU A 505 34.57 -19.37 -8.52
C LEU A 505 33.48 -20.33 -8.01
N LEU A 506 32.28 -20.28 -8.61
CA LEU A 506 31.18 -21.21 -8.32
C LEU A 506 31.50 -22.67 -8.69
N GLU A 507 32.24 -22.92 -9.77
CA GLU A 507 32.72 -24.27 -10.09
C GLU A 507 33.88 -24.68 -9.19
N CYS A 508 34.84 -23.77 -8.93
CA CYS A 508 36.00 -24.05 -8.09
C CYS A 508 35.58 -24.42 -6.66
N SER A 509 34.62 -23.71 -6.06
CA SER A 509 34.08 -24.02 -4.72
C SER A 509 33.54 -25.45 -4.57
N LYS A 510 33.17 -26.10 -5.69
CA LYS A 510 32.65 -27.47 -5.75
C LYS A 510 33.73 -28.48 -6.16
N LYS A 511 34.51 -28.18 -7.21
CA LYS A 511 35.35 -29.15 -7.94
C LYS A 511 36.86 -28.83 -8.00
N CYS A 512 37.37 -27.76 -7.39
CA CYS A 512 38.81 -27.46 -7.47
C CYS A 512 39.69 -28.53 -6.81
N LYS A 513 40.87 -28.75 -7.41
CA LYS A 513 41.81 -29.83 -7.06
C LYS A 513 42.59 -29.61 -5.75
N ARG A 514 42.74 -28.36 -5.31
CA ARG A 514 43.33 -28.01 -4.00
C ARG A 514 42.21 -27.62 -3.04
N GLU A 515 42.12 -28.30 -1.89
CA GLU A 515 41.09 -28.01 -0.87
C GLU A 515 41.18 -26.59 -0.32
N GLU A 516 42.39 -26.01 -0.19
CA GLU A 516 42.58 -24.62 0.22
C GLU A 516 41.86 -23.63 -0.72
N ALA A 517 42.17 -23.67 -2.02
CA ALA A 517 41.56 -22.81 -3.03
C ALA A 517 40.05 -23.08 -3.21
N LYS A 518 39.62 -24.34 -3.02
CA LYS A 518 38.20 -24.73 -2.97
C LYS A 518 37.50 -24.15 -1.73
N ASN A 519 38.15 -24.10 -0.57
CA ASN A 519 37.64 -23.49 0.66
C ASN A 519 37.58 -21.95 0.56
N ILE A 520 38.61 -21.30 0.00
CA ILE A 520 38.59 -19.87 -0.33
C ILE A 520 37.43 -19.57 -1.30
N SER A 521 37.29 -20.35 -2.37
CA SER A 521 36.21 -20.18 -3.34
C SER A 521 34.82 -20.38 -2.70
N LYS A 522 34.65 -21.33 -1.77
CA LYS A 522 33.41 -21.48 -0.98
C LYS A 522 33.08 -20.21 -0.19
N LYS A 523 34.06 -19.62 0.51
CA LYS A 523 33.87 -18.37 1.27
C LYS A 523 33.44 -17.21 0.37
N VAL A 524 34.09 -17.03 -0.78
CA VAL A 524 33.77 -15.96 -1.73
C VAL A 524 32.39 -16.15 -2.38
N VAL A 525 32.04 -17.39 -2.76
CA VAL A 525 30.73 -17.72 -3.33
C VAL A 525 29.59 -17.53 -2.31
N ALA A 526 29.81 -17.91 -1.04
CA ALA A 526 28.85 -17.65 0.02
C ALA A 526 28.64 -16.14 0.25
N GLY A 527 29.71 -15.35 0.20
CA GLY A 527 29.64 -13.89 0.22
C GLY A 527 28.84 -13.32 -0.96
N GLY A 528 29.08 -13.80 -2.19
CA GLY A 528 28.35 -13.40 -3.39
C GLY A 528 26.85 -13.73 -3.32
N GLU A 529 26.50 -14.94 -2.89
CA GLU A 529 25.09 -15.33 -2.72
C GLU A 529 24.38 -14.48 -1.65
N LEU A 530 25.11 -14.09 -0.60
CA LEU A 530 24.55 -13.29 0.48
C LEU A 530 24.45 -11.80 0.14
N LEU A 531 25.38 -11.24 -0.63
CA LEU A 531 25.22 -9.93 -1.28
C LEU A 531 23.99 -9.92 -2.19
N ARG A 532 23.76 -11.00 -2.95
CA ARG A 532 22.55 -11.16 -3.77
C ARG A 532 21.26 -11.19 -2.92
N LYS A 533 21.26 -11.88 -1.77
CA LYS A 533 20.12 -11.90 -0.83
C LYS A 533 19.89 -10.53 -0.18
N ALA A 534 20.95 -9.88 0.30
CA ALA A 534 20.90 -8.53 0.86
C ALA A 534 20.36 -7.51 -0.17
N GLY A 535 20.83 -7.57 -1.43
CA GLY A 535 20.32 -6.72 -2.52
C GLY A 535 18.83 -6.95 -2.81
N VAL A 536 18.36 -8.20 -2.82
CA VAL A 536 16.93 -8.53 -3.00
C VAL A 536 16.07 -8.01 -1.84
N VAL A 537 16.57 -8.04 -0.60
CA VAL A 537 15.86 -7.40 0.53
C VAL A 537 15.93 -5.88 0.42
N LEU A 538 17.06 -5.29 0.05
CA LEU A 538 17.20 -3.84 -0.12
C LEU A 538 16.21 -3.28 -1.17
N THR A 539 15.99 -4.00 -2.27
CA THR A 539 14.99 -3.62 -3.28
C THR A 539 13.53 -3.73 -2.79
N ARG A 540 13.27 -4.51 -1.72
CA ARG A 540 11.95 -4.55 -1.04
C ARG A 540 11.84 -3.50 0.06
N VAL A 541 12.95 -3.13 0.70
CA VAL A 541 13.00 -2.12 1.77
C VAL A 541 12.95 -0.70 1.22
N ARG A 542 13.60 -0.41 0.08
CA ARG A 542 13.66 0.94 -0.50
C ARG A 542 12.27 1.58 -0.71
N PRO A 543 11.22 0.90 -1.23
CA PRO A 543 9.87 1.45 -1.32
C PRO A 543 9.26 1.82 0.04
N LEU A 544 9.53 1.06 1.11
CA LEU A 544 9.06 1.38 2.47
C LEU A 544 9.72 2.62 3.09
N LEU A 545 10.75 3.17 2.42
CA LEU A 545 11.37 4.45 2.76
C LEU A 545 10.77 5.61 1.91
N GLU A 546 9.61 5.41 1.31
CA GLU A 546 8.83 6.44 0.61
C GLU A 546 7.50 6.65 1.32
N CYS A 547 7.23 7.89 1.76
CA CYS A 547 5.98 8.25 2.43
C CYS A 547 4.74 7.91 1.58
N ASN A 548 4.82 8.04 0.25
CA ASN A 548 3.76 7.58 -0.65
C ASN A 548 3.43 6.09 -0.42
N PHE A 549 4.41 5.19 -0.36
CA PHE A 549 4.16 3.76 -0.13
C PHE A 549 3.63 3.47 1.28
N VAL A 550 4.14 4.17 2.30
CA VAL A 550 3.63 4.04 3.68
C VAL A 550 2.17 4.49 3.77
N ILE A 551 1.80 5.55 3.05
CA ILE A 551 0.42 6.04 2.96
C ILE A 551 -0.43 5.05 2.15
N ASP A 552 -0.02 4.61 0.95
CA ASP A 552 -0.72 3.55 0.18
C ASP A 552 -1.05 2.32 1.06
N LEU A 553 -0.05 1.87 1.83
CA LEU A 553 -0.13 0.71 2.71
C LEU A 553 -1.14 0.90 3.84
N LEU A 554 -1.29 2.13 4.36
CA LEU A 554 -2.32 2.50 5.34
C LEU A 554 -3.70 2.70 4.69
N LEU A 555 -3.77 3.30 3.49
CA LEU A 555 -5.03 3.53 2.77
C LEU A 555 -5.66 2.23 2.24
N ASN A 556 -4.86 1.19 1.98
CA ASN A 556 -5.35 -0.14 1.59
C ASN A 556 -6.23 -0.81 2.66
N VAL A 557 -6.10 -0.39 3.93
CA VAL A 557 -7.04 -0.74 5.01
C VAL A 557 -8.46 -0.27 4.66
N LEU A 558 -8.58 0.95 4.13
CA LEU A 558 -9.82 1.59 3.67
C LEU A 558 -10.25 1.14 2.26
N SER A 559 -9.79 -0.02 1.79
CA SER A 559 -10.22 -0.66 0.53
C SER A 559 -11.74 -0.80 0.38
N HIS A 560 -12.49 -0.81 1.49
CA HIS A 560 -13.96 -0.90 1.52
C HIS A 560 -14.64 0.47 1.77
N CYS A 561 -13.93 1.59 1.53
CA CYS A 561 -14.43 2.96 1.74
C CYS A 561 -15.76 3.23 1.02
N ASN A 562 -15.92 2.76 -0.22
CA ASN A 562 -17.17 2.92 -0.98
C ASN A 562 -18.38 2.23 -0.32
N ASP A 563 -18.16 1.12 0.40
CA ASP A 563 -19.22 0.44 1.15
C ASP A 563 -19.58 1.21 2.43
N LEU A 564 -18.60 1.84 3.10
CA LEU A 564 -18.86 2.76 4.22
C LEU A 564 -19.61 4.02 3.77
N ALA A 565 -19.24 4.60 2.63
CA ALA A 565 -19.90 5.77 2.05
C ALA A 565 -21.35 5.47 1.63
N SER A 566 -21.57 4.39 0.86
CA SER A 566 -22.90 4.00 0.39
C SER A 566 -23.81 3.50 1.51
N SER A 567 -23.29 2.77 2.51
CA SER A 567 -24.06 2.36 3.69
C SER A 567 -24.48 3.54 4.56
N ALA A 568 -23.59 4.51 4.80
CA ALA A 568 -23.92 5.76 5.48
C ALA A 568 -25.00 6.56 4.70
N ALA A 569 -24.90 6.61 3.37
CA ALA A 569 -25.87 7.29 2.51
C ALA A 569 -27.26 6.62 2.56
N LEU A 570 -27.32 5.28 2.52
CA LEU A 570 -28.56 4.50 2.68
C LEU A 570 -29.18 4.73 4.06
N LEU A 571 -28.39 4.72 5.13
CA LEU A 571 -28.85 5.05 6.49
C LEU A 571 -29.40 6.48 6.57
N GLY A 572 -28.67 7.46 6.03
CA GLY A 572 -29.10 8.86 5.98
C GLY A 572 -30.43 9.05 5.23
N ALA A 573 -30.59 8.40 4.09
CA ALA A 573 -31.83 8.42 3.31
C ALA A 573 -33.00 7.72 4.03
N GLY A 574 -32.74 6.58 4.68
CA GLY A 574 -33.73 5.88 5.51
C GLY A 574 -34.22 6.74 6.69
N PHE A 575 -33.29 7.37 7.42
CA PHE A 575 -33.63 8.26 8.52
C PHE A 575 -34.35 9.54 8.04
N PHE A 576 -33.94 10.13 6.91
CA PHE A 576 -34.61 11.28 6.29
C PHE A 576 -36.05 10.97 5.88
N LEU A 577 -36.27 9.82 5.21
CA LEU A 577 -37.60 9.34 4.85
C LEU A 577 -38.45 9.05 6.10
N GLY A 578 -37.83 8.58 7.20
CA GLY A 578 -38.50 8.40 8.49
C GLY A 578 -38.96 9.72 9.10
N GLY A 579 -38.14 10.78 9.06
CA GLY A 579 -38.53 12.13 9.48
C GLY A 579 -39.74 12.65 8.71
N LEU A 580 -39.74 12.51 7.38
CA LEU A 580 -40.89 12.84 6.52
C LEU A 580 -42.13 11.99 6.83
N MET A 581 -41.96 10.68 7.04
CA MET A 581 -43.05 9.76 7.41
C MET A 581 -43.71 10.16 8.73
N PHE A 582 -42.94 10.50 9.76
CA PHE A 582 -43.49 10.95 11.04
C PHE A 582 -44.21 12.32 10.92
N ALA A 583 -43.69 13.25 10.11
CA ALA A 583 -44.39 14.51 9.82
C ALA A 583 -45.73 14.27 9.09
N CYS A 584 -45.78 13.35 8.13
CA CYS A 584 -47.03 12.93 7.48
C CYS A 584 -48.00 12.22 8.45
N ALA A 585 -47.50 11.36 9.34
CA ALA A 585 -48.31 10.66 10.35
C ALA A 585 -49.00 11.64 11.30
N ILE A 586 -48.27 12.66 11.79
CA ILE A 586 -48.82 13.77 12.58
C ILE A 586 -49.96 14.46 11.84
N TYR A 587 -49.75 14.83 10.57
CA TYR A 587 -50.80 15.47 9.76
C TYR A 587 -52.04 14.58 9.62
N VAL A 588 -51.85 13.28 9.39
CA VAL A 588 -52.95 12.28 9.34
C VAL A 588 -53.71 12.21 10.66
N MET A 589 -53.02 12.20 11.81
CA MET A 589 -53.68 12.11 13.13
C MET A 589 -54.45 13.39 13.49
N LEU A 590 -53.86 14.57 13.25
CA LEU A 590 -54.51 15.87 13.52
C LEU A 590 -55.72 16.10 12.58
N ARG A 591 -55.62 15.76 11.30
CA ARG A 591 -56.77 15.78 10.37
C ARG A 591 -57.80 14.73 10.71
N GLY A 592 -57.35 13.51 11.02
CA GLY A 592 -58.18 12.37 11.38
C GLY A 592 -59.07 12.68 12.58
N ALA A 593 -58.51 13.30 13.62
CA ALA A 593 -59.26 13.73 14.81
C ALA A 593 -60.50 14.57 14.47
N CYS A 594 -60.38 15.58 13.58
CA CYS A 594 -61.54 16.34 13.12
C CYS A 594 -62.50 15.49 12.26
N VAL A 595 -61.98 14.69 11.32
CA VAL A 595 -62.82 13.94 10.36
C VAL A 595 -63.61 12.81 11.03
N TRP A 596 -62.98 12.07 11.96
CA TRP A 596 -63.60 10.94 12.66
C TRP A 596 -64.64 11.39 13.67
N ARG A 597 -64.36 12.45 14.45
CA ARG A 597 -65.27 12.99 15.48
C ARG A 597 -66.66 13.34 14.93
N THR A 598 -66.72 14.02 13.78
CA THR A 598 -67.98 14.43 13.12
C THR A 598 -68.92 13.28 12.72
N ARG A 599 -68.49 12.01 12.83
CA ARG A 599 -69.35 10.84 12.60
C ARG A 599 -69.94 10.26 13.89
N TYR A 600 -69.22 10.36 15.01
CA TYR A 600 -69.72 9.98 16.35
C TYR A 600 -70.89 10.88 16.74
N ASP A 601 -70.71 12.20 16.63
CA ASP A 601 -71.70 13.23 16.95
C ASP A 601 -72.97 13.17 16.07
N LYS A 602 -72.95 12.40 14.96
CA LYS A 602 -74.07 12.21 14.04
C LYS A 602 -74.83 10.88 14.22
N GLY A 603 -74.43 10.04 15.18
CA GLY A 603 -75.14 8.78 15.49
C GLY A 603 -75.24 7.77 14.34
N GLN A 604 -74.44 7.92 13.27
CA GLN A 604 -74.51 7.02 12.12
C GLN A 604 -73.92 5.64 12.48
N PRO A 605 -74.63 4.52 12.21
CA PRO A 605 -74.06 3.19 12.35
C PRO A 605 -72.86 2.97 11.39
N PHE A 606 -72.14 1.87 11.65
CA PHE A 606 -70.76 1.64 11.22
C PHE A 606 -70.52 1.72 9.70
#